data_AF-A0A2P2M973-F1
#
_entry.id   AF-A0A2P2M973-F1
#
_cell.length_a   1.000
_cell.length_b   1.000
_cell.length_c   1.000
_cell.angle_alpha   90.00
_cell.angle_beta   90.00
_cell.angle_gamma   90.00
#
_symmetry.space_group_name_H-M   'P 1'
#
loop_
_entity.id
_entity.type
_entity.pdbx_description
1 polymer ?
#
loop_
_entity_poly.entity_id
_entity_poly.type
_entity_poly.pdbx_seq_one_letter_code
_entity_poly.pdbx_strand_id
1 'polypeptide(L)'
;MYFNACGLLECSGTSILDILGSSFLLLKARLIVENVHLHILPSMNPDGFALRRRGNAHNIDLNRDFPDQFFPVNDDMSTRQPETRAIMEWMREIHFSASASLHGGALVANYPWDGTEDRRKNYYGCPDDNTFRFMATIYSHSHHNMSLSKEFPGGITNGASWYPIYGGMQDWNYIHAGCFELTLEISDNKWPNANELPTLWQYNKKSLLNLVASVIKTGVHGRIFSSDSGRPIPGIIAIKGINYTVNAGRRFADYHRLLAPRERYEVLATMPGYKSKSTSIWLGETAVNADFILDPEVITKVHNACDCGSGSKKRLGNVWEVHSLIYIFLVCTLAFVCVLLKRKMRSNISSNRQLTKRSLRV
;
A
#
# COMPACT_ATOMS: atom_id res chain seq x y z
N MET A 1 -3.19 3.31 -6.70
CA MET A 1 -2.24 2.33 -7.29
C MET A 1 -0.92 3.04 -7.48
N TYR A 2 0.21 2.32 -7.40
CA TYR A 2 1.48 2.89 -7.83
C TYR A 2 2.21 2.02 -8.85
N PHE A 3 3.12 2.65 -9.60
CA PHE A 3 4.14 1.95 -10.35
C PHE A 3 5.51 2.35 -9.85
N ASN A 4 6.45 1.41 -9.88
CA ASN A 4 7.85 1.70 -9.61
C ASN A 4 8.76 0.91 -10.56
N ALA A 5 10.04 1.28 -10.60
CA ALA A 5 11.09 0.49 -11.24
C ALA A 5 12.17 0.14 -10.20
N CYS A 6 12.30 -1.14 -9.87
CA CYS A 6 13.23 -1.66 -8.87
C CYS A 6 14.38 -2.45 -9.52
N GLY A 7 15.49 -1.78 -9.83
CA GLY A 7 16.72 -2.41 -10.32
C GLY A 7 16.66 -3.01 -11.74
N LEU A 8 17.78 -2.90 -12.48
CA LEU A 8 18.04 -3.48 -13.81
C LEU A 8 16.98 -3.27 -14.92
N LEU A 9 16.11 -2.26 -14.81
CA LEU A 9 15.58 -1.51 -15.95
C LEU A 9 15.56 -0.03 -15.64
N GLU A 10 16.69 0.56 -15.93
CA GLU A 10 17.06 1.88 -15.51
C GLU A 10 16.64 2.92 -16.57
N CYS A 11 16.61 2.60 -17.87
CA CYS A 11 16.12 3.56 -18.88
C CYS A 11 14.68 3.32 -19.35
N SER A 12 14.26 2.07 -19.61
CA SER A 12 12.97 1.81 -20.27
C SER A 12 11.77 1.87 -19.33
N GLY A 13 11.86 1.33 -18.11
CA GLY A 13 10.81 1.48 -17.09
C GLY A 13 10.61 2.95 -16.72
N THR A 14 11.70 3.64 -16.38
CA THR A 14 11.73 5.09 -16.12
C THR A 14 11.17 5.89 -17.30
N SER A 15 11.66 5.65 -18.53
CA SER A 15 11.15 6.36 -19.72
C SER A 15 9.68 6.03 -20.01
N ILE A 16 9.24 4.78 -19.81
CA ILE A 16 7.83 4.39 -20.02
C ILE A 16 6.93 5.08 -18.98
N LEU A 17 7.37 5.14 -17.72
CA LEU A 17 6.66 5.81 -16.64
C LEU A 17 6.64 7.34 -16.85
N ASP A 18 7.73 7.92 -17.35
CA ASP A 18 7.80 9.33 -17.73
C ASP A 18 6.85 9.62 -18.92
N ILE A 19 6.83 8.74 -19.93
CA ILE A 19 5.94 8.89 -21.10
C ILE A 19 4.47 8.66 -20.71
N LEU A 20 4.16 7.76 -19.77
CA LEU A 20 2.81 7.59 -19.21
C LEU A 20 2.28 8.90 -18.63
N GLY A 21 3.13 9.68 -17.95
CA GLY A 21 2.76 11.00 -17.45
C GLY A 21 2.40 11.99 -18.57
N SER A 22 2.91 11.79 -19.78
CA SER A 22 2.78 12.72 -20.92
C SER A 22 1.71 12.36 -21.96
N SER A 23 1.20 11.12 -21.97
CA SER A 23 0.44 10.58 -23.12
C SER A 23 -0.84 9.86 -22.72
N PHE A 24 -1.98 10.54 -22.87
CA PHE A 24 -3.28 10.02 -22.46
C PHE A 24 -4.25 9.79 -23.65
N LEU A 25 -4.76 8.55 -23.79
CA LEU A 25 -5.90 8.22 -24.67
C LEU A 25 -7.20 8.72 -24.01
N LEU A 26 -7.90 9.68 -24.64
CA LEU A 26 -8.90 10.55 -23.99
C LEU A 26 -9.90 9.86 -23.06
N LEU A 27 -10.53 8.73 -23.46
CA LEU A 27 -11.61 8.13 -22.65
C LEU A 27 -11.11 7.28 -21.46
N LYS A 28 -10.10 6.43 -21.66
CA LYS A 28 -9.53 5.61 -20.57
C LYS A 28 -8.71 6.46 -19.60
N ALA A 29 -7.98 7.44 -20.14
CA ALA A 29 -7.26 8.41 -19.35
C ALA A 29 -8.17 9.14 -18.38
N ARG A 30 -9.29 9.67 -18.89
CA ARG A 30 -10.28 10.36 -18.08
C ARG A 30 -10.78 9.49 -16.93
N LEU A 31 -11.15 8.25 -17.21
CA LEU A 31 -11.59 7.30 -16.18
C LEU A 31 -10.52 7.10 -15.10
N ILE A 32 -9.25 6.92 -15.48
CA ILE A 32 -8.14 6.75 -14.54
C ILE A 32 -7.93 8.03 -13.72
N VAL A 33 -7.82 9.18 -14.37
CA VAL A 33 -7.54 10.47 -13.71
C VAL A 33 -8.67 10.86 -12.73
N GLU A 34 -9.92 10.57 -13.07
CA GLU A 34 -11.07 10.91 -12.23
C GLU A 34 -11.26 9.95 -11.05
N ASN A 35 -10.83 8.68 -11.16
CA ASN A 35 -11.20 7.63 -10.20
C ASN A 35 -10.02 6.91 -9.54
N VAL A 36 -8.79 7.16 -9.98
CA VAL A 36 -7.58 6.53 -9.45
C VAL A 36 -6.56 7.58 -9.06
N HIS A 37 -6.15 7.55 -7.79
CA HIS A 37 -4.93 8.22 -7.38
C HIS A 37 -3.74 7.36 -7.79
N LEU A 38 -3.14 7.69 -8.95
CA LEU A 38 -2.00 6.99 -9.51
C LEU A 38 -0.69 7.66 -9.09
N HIS A 39 0.20 6.90 -8.47
CA HIS A 39 1.55 7.33 -8.14
C HIS A 39 2.55 6.65 -9.07
N ILE A 40 3.58 7.37 -9.47
CA ILE A 40 4.60 6.86 -10.37
C ILE A 40 5.96 7.19 -9.75
N LEU A 41 6.76 6.15 -9.50
CA LEU A 41 8.15 6.25 -9.06
C LEU A 41 9.05 5.78 -10.21
N PRO A 42 9.57 6.69 -11.05
CA PRO A 42 10.32 6.30 -12.24
C PRO A 42 11.57 5.48 -11.93
N SER A 43 12.22 5.70 -10.77
CA SER A 43 13.37 4.92 -10.33
C SER A 43 13.41 4.82 -8.80
N MET A 44 13.43 3.59 -8.29
CA MET A 44 13.72 3.30 -6.88
C MET A 44 15.23 3.27 -6.60
N ASN A 45 16.06 3.01 -7.62
CA ASN A 45 17.52 2.89 -7.49
C ASN A 45 18.27 3.85 -8.44
N PRO A 46 18.22 5.17 -8.18
CA PRO A 46 18.92 6.14 -9.03
C PRO A 46 20.44 6.02 -8.99
N ASP A 47 21.02 5.52 -7.89
CA ASP A 47 22.46 5.31 -7.77
C ASP A 47 22.94 4.11 -8.59
N GLY A 48 22.18 3.01 -8.57
CA GLY A 48 22.36 1.89 -9.50
C GLY A 48 22.30 2.33 -10.95
N PHE A 49 21.32 3.20 -11.28
CA PHE A 49 21.12 3.80 -12.60
C PHE A 49 22.37 4.49 -13.11
N ALA A 50 22.87 5.44 -12.31
CA ALA A 50 24.03 6.23 -12.70
C ALA A 50 25.28 5.35 -12.89
N LEU A 51 25.38 4.24 -12.16
CA LEU A 51 26.50 3.31 -12.19
C LEU A 51 26.31 2.12 -13.13
N ARG A 52 25.16 2.05 -13.82
CA ARG A 52 24.75 0.94 -14.70
C ARG A 52 24.86 -0.44 -14.05
N ARG A 53 24.34 -0.58 -12.83
CA ARG A 53 24.44 -1.83 -12.05
C ARG A 53 23.15 -2.16 -11.30
N ARG A 54 23.01 -3.43 -10.92
CA ARG A 54 21.83 -3.93 -10.20
C ARG A 54 21.69 -3.36 -8.79
N GLY A 55 22.77 -3.41 -8.02
CA GLY A 55 22.75 -3.01 -6.62
C GLY A 55 22.71 -1.49 -6.46
N ASN A 56 22.29 -1.04 -5.27
CA ASN A 56 22.31 0.38 -4.91
C ASN A 56 23.74 0.91 -4.72
N ALA A 57 23.93 2.11 -4.14
CA ALA A 57 25.25 2.69 -3.85
C ALA A 57 26.19 1.75 -3.05
N HIS A 58 25.64 0.93 -2.16
CA HIS A 58 26.37 -0.06 -1.36
C HIS A 58 26.47 -1.44 -2.03
N ASN A 59 26.05 -1.56 -3.30
CA ASN A 59 26.02 -2.80 -4.07
C ASN A 59 25.12 -3.89 -3.44
N ILE A 60 24.05 -3.46 -2.74
CA ILE A 60 23.01 -4.34 -2.20
C ILE A 60 21.86 -4.47 -3.20
N ASP A 61 21.35 -5.68 -3.39
CA ASP A 61 20.16 -5.95 -4.19
C ASP A 61 18.90 -5.54 -3.42
N LEU A 62 18.28 -4.42 -3.80
CA LEU A 62 17.09 -3.89 -3.13
C LEU A 62 15.90 -4.87 -3.18
N ASN A 63 15.83 -5.74 -4.20
CA ASN A 63 14.79 -6.77 -4.26
C ASN A 63 15.16 -8.03 -3.44
N ARG A 64 16.11 -7.91 -2.52
CA ARG A 64 16.48 -8.90 -1.49
C ARG A 64 16.63 -8.27 -0.11
N ASP A 65 16.20 -7.01 0.05
CA ASP A 65 16.45 -6.19 1.25
C ASP A 65 15.17 -5.95 2.10
N PHE A 66 14.01 -6.44 1.64
CA PHE A 66 12.77 -6.41 2.42
C PHE A 66 12.72 -7.58 3.42
N PRO A 67 11.92 -7.47 4.51
CA PRO A 67 11.56 -8.60 5.35
C PRO A 67 10.92 -9.73 4.56
N ASP A 68 11.26 -10.96 4.91
CA ASP A 68 10.72 -12.16 4.28
C ASP A 68 9.81 -12.94 5.23
N GLN A 69 8.85 -13.67 4.67
CA GLN A 69 7.86 -14.42 5.46
C GLN A 69 8.38 -15.75 6.00
N PHE A 70 9.37 -16.36 5.34
CA PHE A 70 9.90 -17.68 5.71
C PHE A 70 11.22 -17.56 6.48
N PHE A 71 12.04 -16.58 6.13
CA PHE A 71 13.37 -16.42 6.71
C PHE A 71 13.49 -15.05 7.39
N PRO A 72 14.03 -14.98 8.61
CA PRO A 72 14.27 -13.71 9.29
C PRO A 72 15.47 -12.97 8.68
N VAL A 73 15.36 -12.62 7.41
CA VAL A 73 16.33 -11.86 6.64
C VAL A 73 15.87 -10.40 6.56
N ASN A 74 16.80 -9.49 6.83
CA ASN A 74 16.54 -8.05 6.80
C ASN A 74 15.38 -7.63 7.72
N ASP A 75 15.16 -8.25 8.87
CA ASP A 75 14.12 -7.84 9.84
C ASP A 75 14.52 -6.57 10.62
N ASP A 76 15.81 -6.33 10.76
CA ASP A 76 16.32 -5.12 11.40
C ASP A 76 16.18 -3.91 10.47
N MET A 77 15.36 -2.94 10.88
CA MET A 77 15.18 -1.67 10.19
C MET A 77 16.49 -0.88 10.03
N SER A 78 17.43 -1.02 10.98
CA SER A 78 18.67 -0.23 11.01
C SER A 78 19.70 -0.68 9.98
N THR A 79 19.61 -1.93 9.50
CA THR A 79 20.53 -2.50 8.51
C THR A 79 20.02 -2.40 7.07
N ARG A 80 18.76 -2.02 6.87
CA ARG A 80 18.16 -1.87 5.53
C ARG A 80 18.69 -0.67 4.78
N GLN A 81 18.70 -0.77 3.47
CA GLN A 81 19.10 0.30 2.58
C GLN A 81 18.11 1.48 2.66
N PRO A 82 18.59 2.73 2.47
CA PRO A 82 17.74 3.91 2.56
C PRO A 82 16.56 3.87 1.57
N GLU A 83 16.75 3.30 0.38
CA GLU A 83 15.71 3.15 -0.64
C GLU A 83 14.59 2.22 -0.16
N THR A 84 14.95 1.05 0.37
CA THR A 84 14.00 0.09 0.97
C THR A 84 13.20 0.74 2.08
N ARG A 85 13.87 1.45 3.00
CA ARG A 85 13.21 2.17 4.09
C ARG A 85 12.25 3.24 3.59
N ALA A 86 12.62 3.99 2.56
CA ALA A 86 11.77 5.02 1.97
C ALA A 86 10.48 4.42 1.37
N ILE A 87 10.57 3.28 0.68
CA ILE A 87 9.37 2.57 0.20
C ILE A 87 8.52 2.10 1.37
N MET A 88 9.12 1.48 2.39
CA MET A 88 8.36 1.01 3.56
C MET A 88 7.66 2.16 4.29
N GLU A 89 8.30 3.33 4.40
CA GLU A 89 7.71 4.54 4.99
C GLU A 89 6.58 5.08 4.11
N TRP A 90 6.78 5.16 2.79
CA TRP A 90 5.76 5.59 1.83
C TRP A 90 4.50 4.73 1.87
N MET A 91 4.68 3.40 1.94
CA MET A 91 3.57 2.44 2.03
C MET A 91 2.80 2.52 3.35
N ARG A 92 3.37 3.09 4.42
CA ARG A 92 2.65 3.37 5.67
C ARG A 92 1.85 4.67 5.59
N GLU A 93 2.36 5.66 4.88
CA GLU A 93 1.70 6.95 4.70
C GLU A 93 0.50 6.85 3.76
N ILE A 94 0.66 6.11 2.67
CA ILE A 94 -0.37 5.94 1.65
C ILE A 94 -0.78 4.47 1.57
N HIS A 95 -2.06 4.20 1.80
CA HIS A 95 -2.62 2.86 1.72
C HIS A 95 -2.96 2.52 0.26
N PHE A 96 -1.99 1.93 -0.46
CA PHE A 96 -2.19 1.53 -1.85
C PHE A 96 -2.96 0.21 -1.96
N SER A 97 -3.94 0.15 -2.87
CA SER A 97 -4.68 -1.09 -3.15
C SER A 97 -3.95 -2.04 -4.09
N ALA A 98 -3.15 -1.50 -5.01
CA ALA A 98 -2.46 -2.25 -6.06
C ALA A 98 -1.14 -1.56 -6.44
N SER A 99 -0.22 -2.33 -6.99
CA SER A 99 1.06 -1.87 -7.51
C SER A 99 1.54 -2.72 -8.69
N ALA A 100 2.51 -2.22 -9.43
CA ALA A 100 3.45 -3.08 -10.13
C ALA A 100 4.87 -2.49 -10.17
N SER A 101 5.86 -3.35 -9.98
CA SER A 101 7.28 -3.05 -10.14
C SER A 101 7.75 -3.49 -11.53
N LEU A 102 8.46 -2.62 -12.26
CA LEU A 102 9.00 -2.90 -13.59
C LEU A 102 10.44 -3.40 -13.50
N HIS A 103 10.71 -4.53 -14.16
CA HIS A 103 12.00 -5.22 -14.23
C HIS A 103 12.32 -5.63 -15.67
N GLY A 104 13.57 -6.03 -15.91
CA GLY A 104 14.00 -6.63 -17.17
C GLY A 104 15.00 -7.76 -17.00
N GLY A 105 15.17 -8.50 -18.09
CA GLY A 105 15.87 -9.78 -18.14
C GLY A 105 14.98 -10.93 -18.58
N ALA A 106 13.67 -10.69 -18.71
CA ALA A 106 12.69 -11.61 -19.27
C ALA A 106 11.49 -10.83 -19.84
N LEU A 107 10.51 -11.55 -20.38
CA LEU A 107 9.22 -11.01 -20.81
C LEU A 107 8.05 -11.80 -20.20
N VAL A 108 7.62 -11.41 -19.00
CA VAL A 108 6.58 -12.11 -18.23
C VAL A 108 5.98 -11.22 -17.12
N ALA A 109 4.69 -11.41 -16.80
CA ALA A 109 4.10 -10.87 -15.58
C ALA A 109 4.21 -11.88 -14.43
N ASN A 110 5.10 -11.61 -13.49
CA ASN A 110 5.34 -12.40 -12.29
C ASN A 110 4.39 -11.99 -11.15
N TYR A 111 3.91 -12.98 -10.40
CA TYR A 111 2.99 -12.76 -9.28
C TYR A 111 3.32 -13.64 -8.04
N PRO A 112 2.84 -13.24 -6.85
CA PRO A 112 3.12 -13.95 -5.60
C PRO A 112 2.68 -15.41 -5.56
N TRP A 113 3.29 -16.25 -4.71
CA TRP A 113 4.49 -15.93 -3.92
C TRP A 113 5.76 -16.02 -4.76
N ASP A 114 6.78 -15.28 -4.33
CA ASP A 114 8.10 -15.29 -4.94
C ASP A 114 9.01 -16.41 -4.43
N GLY A 115 8.68 -17.06 -3.31
CA GLY A 115 9.45 -18.17 -2.75
C GLY A 115 8.60 -19.19 -1.99
N THR A 116 9.24 -20.29 -1.61
CA THR A 116 8.68 -21.32 -0.72
C THR A 116 9.54 -21.49 0.52
N GLU A 117 8.95 -22.01 1.61
CA GLU A 117 9.69 -22.30 2.84
C GLU A 117 10.81 -23.35 2.62
N ASP A 118 10.57 -24.35 1.77
CA ASP A 118 11.53 -25.42 1.48
C ASP A 118 12.58 -25.05 0.40
N ARG A 119 12.53 -23.82 -0.11
CA ARG A 119 13.40 -23.27 -1.16
C ARG A 119 13.36 -24.00 -2.50
N ARG A 120 12.35 -24.82 -2.74
CA ARG A 120 12.19 -25.52 -4.01
C ARG A 120 11.48 -24.65 -5.03
N LYS A 121 11.86 -24.84 -6.29
CA LYS A 121 11.18 -24.23 -7.44
C LYS A 121 9.88 -24.97 -7.72
N ASN A 122 8.82 -24.59 -7.02
CA ASN A 122 7.48 -25.16 -7.12
C ASN A 122 6.43 -24.04 -7.10
N TYR A 123 5.27 -24.31 -7.70
CA TYR A 123 4.14 -23.39 -7.60
C TYR A 123 3.71 -23.21 -6.15
N TYR A 124 3.64 -21.95 -5.71
CA TYR A 124 3.19 -21.62 -4.37
C TYR A 124 2.30 -20.38 -4.41
N GLY A 125 0.99 -20.62 -4.46
CA GLY A 125 -0.02 -19.57 -4.55
C GLY A 125 -0.29 -18.90 -3.20
N CYS A 126 -0.48 -17.59 -3.23
CA CYS A 126 -0.97 -16.84 -2.08
C CYS A 126 -2.49 -17.01 -1.87
N PRO A 127 -3.07 -16.58 -0.74
CA PRO A 127 -4.53 -16.65 -0.54
C PRO A 127 -5.33 -16.02 -1.68
N ASP A 128 -4.78 -14.99 -2.34
CA ASP A 128 -5.36 -14.29 -3.48
C ASP A 128 -4.83 -14.74 -4.86
N ASP A 129 -4.32 -15.97 -4.98
CA ASP A 129 -3.68 -16.49 -6.20
C ASP A 129 -4.52 -16.26 -7.48
N ASN A 130 -5.82 -16.56 -7.44
CA ASN A 130 -6.73 -16.32 -8.57
C ASN A 130 -6.81 -14.84 -8.97
N THR A 131 -6.85 -13.94 -7.99
CA THR A 131 -6.87 -12.48 -8.21
C THR A 131 -5.58 -12.01 -8.86
N PHE A 132 -4.42 -12.47 -8.36
CA PHE A 132 -3.12 -12.13 -8.92
C PHE A 132 -2.92 -12.67 -10.33
N ARG A 133 -3.31 -13.93 -10.58
CA ARG A 133 -3.33 -14.51 -11.93
C ARG A 133 -4.18 -13.68 -12.87
N PHE A 134 -5.36 -13.23 -12.44
CA PHE A 134 -6.23 -12.36 -13.22
C PHE A 134 -5.56 -11.01 -13.53
N MET A 135 -4.95 -10.35 -12.55
CA MET A 135 -4.22 -9.10 -12.75
C MET A 135 -3.04 -9.26 -13.73
N ALA A 136 -2.23 -10.31 -13.56
CA ALA A 136 -1.11 -10.62 -14.45
C ALA A 136 -1.61 -10.90 -15.88
N THR A 137 -2.73 -11.63 -16.00
CA THR A 137 -3.39 -11.93 -17.28
C THR A 137 -3.85 -10.66 -18.01
N ILE A 138 -4.39 -9.66 -17.28
CA ILE A 138 -4.77 -8.36 -17.87
C ILE A 138 -3.56 -7.69 -18.51
N TYR A 139 -2.41 -7.67 -17.81
CA TYR A 139 -1.20 -7.05 -18.32
C TYR A 139 -0.66 -7.80 -19.54
N SER A 140 -0.44 -9.11 -19.40
CA SER A 140 0.17 -9.98 -20.40
C SER A 140 -0.63 -10.00 -21.71
N HIS A 141 -1.95 -10.22 -21.67
CA HIS A 141 -2.79 -10.26 -22.88
C HIS A 141 -3.01 -8.89 -23.53
N SER A 142 -2.77 -7.80 -22.79
CA SER A 142 -2.81 -6.46 -23.34
C SER A 142 -1.47 -6.04 -23.97
N HIS A 143 -0.41 -6.78 -23.67
CA HIS A 143 0.94 -6.51 -24.17
C HIS A 143 1.04 -6.97 -25.62
N HIS A 144 1.98 -6.40 -26.37
CA HIS A 144 2.16 -6.74 -27.78
C HIS A 144 2.32 -8.25 -28.04
N ASN A 145 3.17 -8.91 -27.26
CA ASN A 145 3.56 -10.31 -27.48
C ASN A 145 3.82 -11.12 -26.20
N MET A 146 3.56 -10.57 -24.99
CA MET A 146 3.91 -11.27 -23.74
C MET A 146 3.10 -12.57 -23.58
N SER A 147 1.80 -12.53 -23.90
CA SER A 147 0.93 -13.71 -23.83
C SER A 147 1.26 -14.81 -24.83
N LEU A 148 2.10 -14.52 -25.83
CA LEU A 148 2.54 -15.47 -26.86
C LEU A 148 3.83 -16.22 -26.45
N SER A 149 4.32 -15.98 -25.23
CA SER A 149 5.52 -16.64 -24.72
C SER A 149 5.37 -18.17 -24.73
N LYS A 150 6.42 -18.84 -25.21
CA LYS A 150 6.55 -20.31 -25.16
C LYS A 150 7.10 -20.79 -23.82
N GLU A 151 7.91 -19.95 -23.18
CA GLU A 151 8.51 -20.24 -21.87
C GLU A 151 7.51 -20.07 -20.73
N PHE A 152 6.71 -18.99 -20.81
CA PHE A 152 5.69 -18.66 -19.81
C PHE A 152 4.31 -18.76 -20.45
N PRO A 153 3.58 -19.88 -20.30
CA PRO A 153 2.25 -20.03 -20.88
C PRO A 153 1.31 -18.89 -20.47
N GLY A 154 0.74 -18.19 -21.47
CA GLY A 154 -0.10 -17.01 -21.25
C GLY A 154 0.66 -15.77 -20.79
N GLY A 155 2.00 -15.79 -20.78
CA GLY A 155 2.87 -14.68 -20.43
C GLY A 155 2.83 -14.29 -18.95
N ILE A 156 2.48 -15.23 -18.07
CA ILE A 156 2.42 -15.02 -16.62
C ILE A 156 3.19 -16.13 -15.90
N THR A 157 3.72 -15.85 -14.70
CA THR A 157 4.35 -16.88 -13.85
C THR A 157 4.18 -16.60 -12.38
N ASN A 158 4.04 -17.65 -11.57
CA ASN A 158 4.23 -17.56 -10.12
C ASN A 158 5.74 -17.48 -9.85
N GLY A 159 6.17 -16.59 -8.94
CA GLY A 159 7.59 -16.34 -8.70
C GLY A 159 8.35 -17.55 -8.16
N ALA A 160 7.79 -18.22 -7.15
CA ALA A 160 8.34 -19.45 -6.58
C ALA A 160 8.49 -20.56 -7.63
N SER A 161 7.53 -20.66 -8.56
CA SER A 161 7.56 -21.60 -9.68
C SER A 161 8.61 -21.26 -10.73
N TRP A 162 9.01 -20.00 -10.86
CA TRP A 162 10.00 -19.56 -11.84
C TRP A 162 11.42 -19.65 -11.29
N TYR A 163 11.71 -18.91 -10.23
CA TYR A 163 12.93 -19.03 -9.44
C TYR A 163 12.69 -18.41 -8.05
N PRO A 164 12.78 -19.20 -6.96
CA PRO A 164 12.54 -18.68 -5.62
C PRO A 164 13.46 -17.52 -5.24
N ILE A 165 12.89 -16.45 -4.70
CA ILE A 165 13.61 -15.31 -4.11
C ILE A 165 13.04 -14.98 -2.73
N TYR A 166 13.83 -14.30 -1.90
CA TYR A 166 13.48 -13.95 -0.53
C TYR A 166 13.84 -12.50 -0.24
N GLY A 167 13.02 -11.84 0.58
CA GLY A 167 13.15 -10.41 0.86
C GLY A 167 12.82 -9.52 -0.33
N GLY A 168 11.92 -9.99 -1.20
CA GLY A 168 11.40 -9.25 -2.34
C GLY A 168 10.32 -8.24 -1.94
N MET A 169 10.24 -7.14 -2.69
CA MET A 169 9.27 -6.08 -2.44
C MET A 169 7.82 -6.52 -2.70
N GLN A 170 7.63 -7.39 -3.71
CA GLN A 170 6.32 -7.86 -4.17
C GLN A 170 5.54 -8.57 -3.06
N ASP A 171 6.16 -9.57 -2.45
CA ASP A 171 5.54 -10.35 -1.37
C ASP A 171 5.37 -9.50 -0.11
N TRP A 172 6.36 -8.64 0.20
CA TRP A 172 6.30 -7.72 1.33
C TRP A 172 5.09 -6.76 1.24
N ASN A 173 4.82 -6.22 0.05
CA ASN A 173 3.68 -5.33 -0.21
C ASN A 173 2.34 -6.00 0.15
N TYR A 174 2.16 -7.26 -0.25
CA TYR A 174 0.92 -7.99 0.01
C TYR A 174 0.80 -8.34 1.50
N ILE A 175 1.88 -8.80 2.13
CA ILE A 175 1.84 -9.25 3.54
C ILE A 175 1.70 -8.08 4.51
N HIS A 176 2.47 -7.01 4.32
CA HIS A 176 2.64 -5.96 5.32
C HIS A 176 1.92 -4.65 4.96
N ALA A 177 1.76 -4.34 3.68
CA ALA A 177 1.20 -3.06 3.24
C ALA A 177 -0.24 -3.15 2.75
N GLY A 178 -0.80 -4.36 2.62
CA GLY A 178 -2.15 -4.54 2.11
C GLY A 178 -2.28 -4.37 0.59
N CYS A 179 -1.15 -4.29 -0.13
CA CYS A 179 -1.08 -3.84 -1.53
C CYS A 179 -0.79 -5.01 -2.48
N PHE A 180 -1.58 -5.12 -3.55
CA PHE A 180 -1.43 -6.18 -4.55
C PHE A 180 -0.40 -5.77 -5.60
N GLU A 181 0.86 -6.17 -5.41
CA GLU A 181 1.95 -5.87 -6.34
C GLU A 181 2.23 -7.01 -7.32
N LEU A 182 2.41 -6.66 -8.59
CA LEU A 182 3.01 -7.55 -9.60
C LEU A 182 4.45 -7.16 -9.89
N THR A 183 5.29 -8.13 -10.25
CA THR A 183 6.61 -7.90 -10.84
C THR A 183 6.50 -8.07 -12.35
N LEU A 184 6.71 -7.02 -13.12
CA LEU A 184 6.54 -7.00 -14.57
C LEU A 184 7.90 -6.99 -15.25
N GLU A 185 8.29 -8.13 -15.83
CA GLU A 185 9.46 -8.23 -16.69
C GLU A 185 9.08 -7.79 -18.10
N ILE A 186 9.53 -6.61 -18.52
CA ILE A 186 9.03 -5.93 -19.73
C ILE A 186 9.97 -6.00 -20.94
N SER A 187 11.16 -6.58 -20.78
CA SER A 187 12.14 -6.73 -21.85
C SER A 187 13.22 -7.75 -21.48
N ASP A 188 13.59 -8.61 -22.42
CA ASP A 188 14.73 -9.52 -22.27
C ASP A 188 16.07 -8.77 -22.14
N ASN A 189 16.18 -7.60 -22.80
CA ASN A 189 17.35 -6.74 -22.68
C ASN A 189 17.19 -5.79 -21.48
N LYS A 190 18.04 -5.97 -20.47
CA LYS A 190 18.12 -5.10 -19.28
C LYS A 190 18.59 -3.66 -19.59
N TRP A 191 19.24 -3.45 -20.72
CA TRP A 191 19.76 -2.15 -21.16
C TRP A 191 19.50 -1.94 -22.65
N PRO A 192 18.23 -1.73 -23.04
CA PRO A 192 17.90 -1.46 -24.43
C PRO A 192 18.53 -0.14 -24.87
N ASN A 193 18.86 -0.04 -26.16
CA ASN A 193 19.35 1.20 -26.73
C ASN A 193 18.22 2.25 -26.73
N ALA A 194 18.60 3.53 -26.69
CA ALA A 194 17.62 4.63 -26.61
C ALA A 194 16.62 4.64 -27.78
N ASN A 195 17.02 4.17 -28.97
CA ASN A 195 16.16 4.06 -30.14
C ASN A 195 15.12 2.93 -30.04
N GLU A 196 15.25 2.00 -29.10
CA GLU A 196 14.28 0.92 -28.84
C GLU A 196 13.18 1.37 -27.87
N LEU A 197 13.39 2.44 -27.11
CA LEU A 197 12.47 2.94 -26.08
C LEU A 197 11.06 3.28 -26.63
N PRO A 198 10.90 3.93 -27.80
CA PRO A 198 9.58 4.19 -28.36
C PRO A 198 8.80 2.90 -28.64
N THR A 199 9.49 1.84 -29.07
CA THR A 199 8.87 0.54 -29.36
C THR A 199 8.44 -0.15 -28.06
N LEU A 200 9.32 -0.19 -27.06
CA LEU A 200 8.99 -0.73 -25.73
C LEU A 200 7.80 -0.01 -25.11
N TRP A 201 7.74 1.31 -25.27
CA TRP A 201 6.58 2.11 -24.87
C TRP A 201 5.30 1.65 -25.56
N GLN A 202 5.31 1.53 -26.89
CA GLN A 202 4.12 1.10 -27.63
C GLN A 202 3.65 -0.30 -27.22
N TYR A 203 4.58 -1.21 -26.90
CA TYR A 203 4.26 -2.57 -26.47
C TYR A 203 3.59 -2.62 -25.09
N ASN A 204 4.01 -1.75 -24.17
CA ASN A 204 3.55 -1.76 -22.78
C ASN A 204 2.39 -0.79 -22.48
N LYS A 205 2.24 0.28 -23.27
CA LYS A 205 1.27 1.36 -23.04
C LYS A 205 -0.15 0.85 -22.74
N LYS A 206 -0.66 -0.06 -23.57
CA LYS A 206 -2.02 -0.59 -23.42
C LYS A 206 -2.14 -1.45 -22.15
N SER A 207 -1.13 -2.25 -21.84
CA SER A 207 -1.08 -3.10 -20.64
C SER A 207 -1.08 -2.29 -19.36
N LEU A 208 -0.21 -1.28 -19.27
CA LEU A 208 -0.13 -0.40 -18.10
C LEU A 208 -1.46 0.29 -17.84
N LEU A 209 -2.06 0.88 -18.89
CA LEU A 209 -3.37 1.54 -18.78
C LEU A 209 -4.49 0.56 -18.39
N ASN A 210 -4.48 -0.66 -18.93
CA ASN A 210 -5.48 -1.67 -18.59
C ASN A 210 -5.33 -2.19 -17.17
N LEU A 211 -4.10 -2.34 -16.67
CA LEU A 211 -3.84 -2.74 -15.29
C LEU A 211 -4.26 -1.64 -14.30
N VAL A 212 -4.01 -0.36 -14.58
CA VAL A 212 -4.52 0.74 -13.74
C VAL A 212 -6.04 0.78 -13.77
N ALA A 213 -6.63 0.67 -14.96
CA ALA A 213 -8.08 0.69 -15.10
C ALA A 213 -8.76 -0.50 -14.42
N SER A 214 -8.10 -1.66 -14.28
CA SER A 214 -8.72 -2.82 -13.63
C SER A 214 -9.01 -2.58 -12.15
N VAL A 215 -8.22 -1.72 -11.48
CA VAL A 215 -8.39 -1.39 -10.04
C VAL A 215 -9.77 -0.81 -9.71
N ILE A 216 -10.42 -0.14 -10.68
CA ILE A 216 -11.76 0.45 -10.53
C ILE A 216 -12.84 -0.27 -11.35
N LYS A 217 -12.42 -1.04 -12.37
CA LYS A 217 -13.34 -1.75 -13.26
C LYS A 217 -13.68 -3.15 -12.77
N THR A 218 -12.96 -3.66 -11.78
CA THR A 218 -13.10 -5.02 -11.29
C THR A 218 -13.05 -5.04 -9.76
N GLY A 219 -13.42 -6.16 -9.16
CA GLY A 219 -13.47 -6.28 -7.70
C GLY A 219 -14.69 -5.62 -7.07
N VAL A 220 -14.57 -5.37 -5.77
CA VAL A 220 -15.64 -4.84 -4.93
C VAL A 220 -15.15 -3.57 -4.26
N HIS A 221 -15.98 -2.54 -4.31
CA HIS A 221 -15.72 -1.27 -3.65
C HIS A 221 -16.91 -0.88 -2.81
N GLY A 222 -16.71 -0.08 -1.78
CA GLY A 222 -17.81 0.37 -0.94
C GLY A 222 -17.32 1.12 0.27
N ARG A 223 -18.25 1.44 1.16
CA ARG A 223 -17.99 2.09 2.44
C ARG A 223 -18.68 1.37 3.57
N ILE A 224 -18.12 1.50 4.77
CA ILE A 224 -18.70 0.97 6.00
C ILE A 224 -19.26 2.12 6.84
N PHE A 225 -20.53 2.03 7.20
CA PHE A 225 -21.27 3.03 7.96
C PHE A 225 -21.81 2.46 9.27
N SER A 226 -21.96 3.34 10.26
CA SER A 226 -22.68 3.07 11.51
C SER A 226 -24.18 3.26 11.32
N SER A 227 -25.02 2.32 11.74
CA SER A 227 -26.47 2.48 11.63
C SER A 227 -27.07 3.55 12.55
N ASP A 228 -26.48 3.74 13.72
CA ASP A 228 -26.95 4.68 14.76
C ASP A 228 -26.61 6.15 14.45
N SER A 229 -25.41 6.40 13.92
CA SER A 229 -24.88 7.74 13.67
C SER A 229 -24.86 8.12 12.19
N GLY A 230 -25.02 7.15 11.28
CA GLY A 230 -24.88 7.33 9.83
C GLY A 230 -23.47 7.68 9.37
N ARG A 231 -22.49 7.70 10.29
CA ARG A 231 -21.11 8.12 9.99
C ARG A 231 -20.31 6.96 9.38
N PRO A 232 -19.33 7.27 8.51
CA PRO A 232 -18.36 6.28 8.09
C PRO A 232 -17.55 5.80 9.29
N ILE A 233 -17.35 4.49 9.42
CA ILE A 233 -16.59 3.86 10.50
C ILE A 233 -15.47 3.01 9.92
N PRO A 234 -14.29 2.96 10.55
CA PRO A 234 -13.25 2.03 10.12
C PRO A 234 -13.78 0.59 10.22
N GLY A 235 -13.10 -0.34 9.57
CA GLY A 235 -13.50 -1.73 9.59
C GLY A 235 -12.62 -2.58 8.70
N ILE A 236 -12.92 -3.86 8.68
CA ILE A 236 -12.19 -4.89 7.95
C ILE A 236 -13.15 -5.61 7.03
N ILE A 237 -12.75 -5.75 5.77
CA ILE A 237 -13.42 -6.55 4.75
C ILE A 237 -12.70 -7.88 4.61
N ALA A 238 -13.44 -8.96 4.76
CA ALA A 238 -13.00 -10.33 4.52
C ALA A 238 -13.86 -10.96 3.41
N ILE A 239 -13.25 -11.87 2.65
CA ILE A 239 -13.96 -12.68 1.66
C ILE A 239 -13.94 -14.11 2.16
N LYS A 240 -15.12 -14.71 2.31
CA LYS A 240 -15.20 -16.09 2.80
C LYS A 240 -14.44 -17.03 1.86
N GLY A 241 -13.56 -17.85 2.42
CA GLY A 241 -12.70 -18.77 1.68
C GLY A 241 -11.36 -18.18 1.21
N ILE A 242 -11.15 -16.87 1.34
CA ILE A 242 -9.85 -16.23 1.08
C ILE A 242 -9.29 -15.76 2.42
N ASN A 243 -8.18 -16.36 2.86
CA ASN A 243 -7.52 -16.01 4.12
C ASN A 243 -6.69 -14.73 4.00
N TYR A 244 -7.36 -13.62 3.68
CA TYR A 244 -6.76 -12.31 3.57
C TYR A 244 -7.83 -11.23 3.74
N THR A 245 -7.48 -10.17 4.48
CA THR A 245 -8.42 -9.09 4.82
C THR A 245 -7.91 -7.74 4.36
N VAL A 246 -8.82 -6.85 3.99
CA VAL A 246 -8.51 -5.46 3.61
C VAL A 246 -9.11 -4.51 4.64
N ASN A 247 -8.32 -3.54 5.09
CA ASN A 247 -8.79 -2.48 5.96
C ASN A 247 -9.52 -1.40 5.16
N ALA A 248 -10.67 -0.95 5.67
CA ALA A 248 -11.33 0.24 5.17
C ALA A 248 -10.52 1.51 5.57
N GLY A 249 -10.55 2.51 4.70
CA GLY A 249 -9.86 3.78 4.86
C GLY A 249 -10.31 4.50 6.13
N ARG A 250 -9.36 5.05 6.90
CA ARG A 250 -9.66 5.63 8.22
C ARG A 250 -10.62 6.83 8.19
N ARG A 251 -10.59 7.61 7.10
CA ARG A 251 -11.32 8.88 7.00
C ARG A 251 -12.72 8.74 6.43
N PHE A 252 -12.87 7.94 5.38
CA PHE A 252 -14.13 7.80 4.65
C PHE A 252 -14.71 6.39 4.69
N ALA A 253 -14.07 5.47 5.42
CA ALA A 253 -14.44 4.06 5.53
C ALA A 253 -14.54 3.35 4.17
N ASP A 254 -13.90 3.89 3.15
CA ASP A 254 -13.86 3.36 1.80
C ASP A 254 -12.91 2.17 1.73
N TYR A 255 -13.32 1.13 1.03
CA TYR A 255 -12.49 -0.05 0.82
C TYR A 255 -12.47 -0.43 -0.66
N HIS A 256 -11.39 -1.08 -1.05
CA HIS A 256 -11.20 -1.63 -2.39
C HIS A 256 -10.68 -3.06 -2.26
N ARG A 257 -11.51 -4.03 -2.62
CA ARG A 257 -11.16 -5.45 -2.61
C ARG A 257 -11.06 -5.96 -4.05
N LEU A 258 -9.83 -6.10 -4.54
CA LEU A 258 -9.57 -6.73 -5.84
C LEU A 258 -9.94 -8.20 -5.76
N LEU A 259 -10.66 -8.68 -6.78
CA LEU A 259 -11.09 -10.08 -6.90
C LEU A 259 -11.17 -10.45 -8.38
N ALA A 260 -10.93 -11.73 -8.67
CA ALA A 260 -11.15 -12.27 -10.00
C ALA A 260 -12.64 -12.20 -10.39
N PRO A 261 -12.98 -11.90 -11.65
CA PRO A 261 -14.37 -11.81 -12.09
C PRO A 261 -14.97 -13.20 -12.35
N ARG A 262 -16.28 -13.21 -12.63
CA ARG A 262 -17.12 -14.37 -13.01
C ARG A 262 -17.32 -15.39 -11.90
N GLU A 263 -17.36 -14.93 -10.65
CA GLU A 263 -17.53 -15.76 -9.46
C GLU A 263 -18.53 -15.15 -8.46
N ARG A 264 -19.07 -15.99 -7.57
CA ARG A 264 -19.84 -15.55 -6.41
C ARG A 264 -18.94 -15.42 -5.20
N TYR A 265 -19.03 -14.29 -4.51
CA TYR A 265 -18.29 -14.04 -3.28
C TYR A 265 -19.24 -13.72 -2.13
N GLU A 266 -18.93 -14.23 -0.95
CA GLU A 266 -19.53 -13.79 0.31
C GLU A 266 -18.58 -12.80 0.97
N VAL A 267 -18.99 -11.52 0.98
CA VAL A 267 -18.21 -10.40 1.51
C VAL A 267 -18.67 -10.12 2.93
N LEU A 268 -17.75 -10.13 3.88
CA LEU A 268 -18.00 -9.89 5.30
C LEU A 268 -17.35 -8.57 5.73
N ALA A 269 -18.14 -7.68 6.30
CA ALA A 269 -17.65 -6.47 6.95
C ALA A 269 -17.71 -6.61 8.48
N THR A 270 -16.62 -6.22 9.13
CA THR A 270 -16.46 -6.30 10.59
C THR A 270 -15.86 -5.01 11.14
N MET A 271 -16.25 -4.65 12.36
CA MET A 271 -15.66 -3.55 13.12
C MET A 271 -15.85 -3.86 14.62
N PRO A 272 -14.80 -3.84 15.46
CA PRO A 272 -14.96 -4.05 16.89
C PRO A 272 -16.03 -3.14 17.53
N GLY A 273 -16.91 -3.72 18.33
CA GLY A 273 -18.07 -3.04 18.93
C GLY A 273 -19.30 -2.96 18.02
N TYR A 274 -19.27 -3.59 16.84
CA TYR A 274 -20.39 -3.69 15.91
C TYR A 274 -20.65 -5.13 15.52
N LYS A 275 -21.92 -5.45 15.26
CA LYS A 275 -22.34 -6.73 14.69
C LYS A 275 -21.87 -6.80 13.25
N SER A 276 -21.06 -7.82 12.95
CA SER A 276 -20.61 -8.12 11.59
C SER A 276 -21.78 -8.38 10.64
N LYS A 277 -21.64 -7.96 9.38
CA LYS A 277 -22.62 -8.24 8.32
C LYS A 277 -21.95 -8.86 7.12
N SER A 278 -22.59 -9.87 6.52
CA SER A 278 -22.17 -10.45 5.25
C SER A 278 -23.21 -10.22 4.16
N THR A 279 -22.73 -10.18 2.92
CA THR A 279 -23.56 -10.12 1.72
C THR A 279 -22.96 -10.99 0.63
N SER A 280 -23.82 -11.61 -0.18
CA SER A 280 -23.40 -12.42 -1.32
C SER A 280 -23.51 -11.59 -2.59
N ILE A 281 -22.42 -11.52 -3.35
CA ILE A 281 -22.36 -10.78 -4.62
C ILE A 281 -22.03 -11.73 -5.78
N TRP A 282 -22.50 -11.38 -6.97
CA TRP A 282 -21.98 -11.91 -8.23
C TRP A 282 -21.05 -10.87 -8.84
N LEU A 283 -19.76 -11.18 -8.91
CA LEU A 283 -18.80 -10.31 -9.56
C LEU A 283 -18.70 -10.71 -11.02
N GLY A 284 -19.34 -9.95 -11.92
CA GLY A 284 -19.22 -10.13 -13.37
C GLY A 284 -17.92 -9.55 -13.92
N GLU A 285 -17.94 -9.01 -15.14
CA GLU A 285 -16.77 -8.34 -15.73
C GLU A 285 -16.57 -6.89 -15.23
N THR A 286 -17.56 -6.36 -14.53
CA THR A 286 -17.56 -5.01 -13.97
C THR A 286 -17.53 -5.06 -12.44
N ALA A 287 -16.90 -4.06 -11.83
CA ALA A 287 -16.86 -3.89 -10.39
C ALA A 287 -18.26 -3.81 -9.79
N VAL A 288 -18.38 -4.26 -8.54
CA VAL A 288 -19.59 -4.18 -7.74
C VAL A 288 -19.39 -3.15 -6.63
N ASN A 289 -20.35 -2.26 -6.45
CA ASN A 289 -20.42 -1.41 -5.27
C ASN A 289 -21.24 -2.11 -4.17
N ALA A 290 -20.68 -2.24 -2.98
CA ALA A 290 -21.31 -2.89 -1.83
C ALA A 290 -21.03 -2.10 -0.54
N ASP A 291 -21.95 -1.23 -0.16
CA ASP A 291 -21.86 -0.55 1.13
C ASP A 291 -22.37 -1.44 2.27
N PHE A 292 -21.74 -1.32 3.45
CA PHE A 292 -22.14 -2.02 4.66
C PHE A 292 -22.59 -1.03 5.72
N ILE A 293 -23.74 -1.28 6.34
CA ILE A 293 -24.25 -0.49 7.46
C ILE A 293 -24.24 -1.40 8.69
N LEU A 294 -23.28 -1.23 9.60
CA LEU A 294 -23.12 -2.10 10.77
C LEU A 294 -23.89 -1.56 11.98
N ASP A 295 -24.46 -2.47 12.77
CA ASP A 295 -25.21 -2.14 13.97
C ASP A 295 -24.32 -2.23 15.21
N PRO A 296 -24.30 -1.23 16.11
CA PRO A 296 -23.55 -1.34 17.35
C PRO A 296 -23.94 -2.58 18.15
N GLU A 297 -22.97 -3.24 18.77
CA GLU A 297 -23.25 -4.28 19.75
C GLU A 297 -23.91 -3.64 20.98
N VAL A 298 -25.14 -4.05 21.27
CA VAL A 298 -25.82 -3.62 22.50
C VAL A 298 -25.11 -4.30 23.66
N ILE A 299 -24.26 -3.57 24.38
CA ILE A 299 -23.80 -3.99 25.71
C ILE A 299 -25.01 -3.85 26.63
N THR A 300 -25.83 -4.88 26.73
CA THR A 300 -26.75 -5.02 27.86
C THR A 300 -25.87 -5.15 29.10
N LYS A 301 -25.67 -4.04 29.82
CA LYS A 301 -25.39 -4.13 31.25
C LYS A 301 -26.58 -4.85 31.85
N VAL A 302 -26.46 -6.16 32.02
CA VAL A 302 -27.37 -6.91 32.86
C VAL A 302 -27.16 -6.34 34.26
N HIS A 303 -27.97 -5.35 34.61
CA HIS A 303 -28.24 -5.05 36.00
C HIS A 303 -28.93 -6.30 36.53
N ASN A 304 -28.16 -7.19 37.16
CA ASN A 304 -28.71 -8.19 38.06
C ASN A 304 -29.44 -7.42 39.17
N ALA A 305 -30.73 -7.19 38.95
CA ALA A 305 -31.66 -6.68 39.93
C ALA A 305 -31.97 -7.82 40.89
N CYS A 306 -31.08 -8.04 41.86
CA CYS A 306 -31.33 -8.71 43.14
C CYS A 306 -30.16 -8.37 44.06
N ASP A 307 -30.23 -7.23 44.74
CA ASP A 307 -29.89 -7.23 46.16
C ASP A 307 -30.53 -6.05 46.90
N CYS A 308 -31.36 -6.39 47.87
CA CYS A 308 -31.96 -5.46 48.80
C CYS A 308 -30.94 -5.20 49.90
N GLY A 309 -30.21 -4.09 49.82
CA GLY A 309 -29.23 -3.69 50.83
C GLY A 309 -29.09 -2.19 50.93
N SER A 310 -29.65 -1.63 51.99
CA SER A 310 -29.57 -0.23 52.40
C SER A 310 -28.14 0.30 52.51
N GLY A 311 -27.89 1.50 51.98
CA GLY A 311 -26.89 2.43 52.52
C GLY A 311 -25.71 2.80 51.61
N SER A 312 -25.82 3.93 50.90
CA SER A 312 -24.83 5.03 50.85
C SER A 312 -24.92 5.81 49.52
N LYS A 313 -25.78 6.83 49.51
CA LYS A 313 -25.61 7.96 48.59
C LYS A 313 -24.34 8.71 49.02
N LYS A 314 -23.31 8.74 48.14
CA LYS A 314 -22.37 9.86 47.87
C LYS A 314 -20.97 9.33 47.47
N ARG A 315 -20.71 9.19 46.16
CA ARG A 315 -19.39 9.44 45.54
C ARG A 315 -19.46 9.26 44.01
N LEU A 316 -20.15 10.16 43.32
CA LEU A 316 -20.02 10.27 41.86
C LEU A 316 -20.15 11.74 41.41
N GLY A 317 -19.57 12.66 42.19
CA GLY A 317 -19.46 14.08 41.86
C GLY A 317 -18.02 14.58 41.65
N ASN A 318 -17.01 13.80 42.06
CA ASN A 318 -15.64 14.33 42.18
C ASN A 318 -14.67 13.91 41.06
N VAL A 319 -15.06 13.05 40.11
CA VAL A 319 -14.12 12.60 39.06
C VAL A 319 -14.02 13.63 37.92
N TRP A 320 -15.14 14.29 37.58
CA TRP A 320 -15.18 15.29 36.51
C TRP A 320 -14.51 16.62 36.91
N GLU A 321 -14.64 17.06 38.17
CA GLU A 321 -13.92 18.23 38.68
C GLU A 321 -12.40 18.00 38.74
N VAL A 322 -11.96 16.81 39.18
CA VAL A 322 -10.53 16.51 39.31
C VAL A 322 -9.87 16.40 37.93
N HIS A 323 -10.54 15.80 36.93
CA HIS A 323 -10.01 15.78 35.55
C HIS A 323 -9.95 17.17 34.90
N SER A 324 -10.94 18.03 35.17
CA SER A 324 -10.94 19.41 34.65
C SER A 324 -9.81 20.24 35.25
N LEU A 325 -9.53 20.09 36.55
CA LEU A 325 -8.42 20.78 37.22
C LEU A 325 -7.04 20.31 36.71
N ILE A 326 -6.87 19.01 36.48
CA ILE A 326 -5.65 18.46 35.89
C ILE A 326 -5.41 19.01 34.48
N TYR A 327 -6.46 19.10 33.67
CA TYR A 327 -6.37 19.64 32.31
C TYR A 327 -5.98 21.13 32.30
N ILE A 328 -6.59 21.94 33.17
CA ILE A 328 -6.25 23.36 33.33
C ILE A 328 -4.79 23.52 33.77
N PHE A 329 -4.33 22.70 34.74
CA PHE A 329 -2.95 22.75 35.22
C PHE A 329 -1.93 22.39 34.11
N LEU A 330 -2.24 21.38 33.28
CA LEU A 330 -1.42 20.99 32.13
C LEU A 330 -1.34 22.10 31.06
N VAL A 331 -2.45 22.77 30.78
CA VAL A 331 -2.48 23.91 29.83
C VAL A 331 -1.68 25.10 30.38
N CYS A 332 -1.81 25.42 31.67
CA CYS A 332 -1.08 26.52 32.30
C CYS A 332 0.44 26.26 32.33
N THR A 333 0.86 25.03 32.63
CA THR A 333 2.29 24.65 32.66
C THR A 333 2.90 24.70 31.25
N LEU A 334 2.20 24.19 30.22
CA LEU A 334 2.64 24.31 28.82
C LEU A 334 2.75 25.77 28.37
N ALA A 335 1.77 26.61 28.72
CA ALA A 335 1.80 28.04 28.40
C ALA A 335 3.00 28.73 29.07
N PHE A 336 3.29 28.41 30.33
CA PHE A 336 4.43 28.96 31.06
C PHE A 336 5.77 28.54 30.44
N VAL A 337 5.93 27.26 30.07
CA VAL A 337 7.12 26.76 29.37
C VAL A 337 7.30 27.48 28.03
N CYS A 338 6.23 27.67 27.25
CA CYS A 338 6.27 28.44 26.01
C CYS A 338 6.73 29.89 26.20
N VAL A 339 6.31 30.55 27.30
CA VAL A 339 6.76 31.90 27.64
C VAL A 339 8.25 31.91 28.00
N LEU A 340 8.73 30.92 28.76
CA LEU A 340 10.15 30.78 29.10
C LEU A 340 11.01 30.54 27.86
N LEU A 341 10.57 29.67 26.94
CA LEU A 341 11.26 29.42 25.67
C LEU A 341 11.30 30.67 24.79
N LYS A 342 10.20 31.42 24.69
CA LYS A 342 10.17 32.71 23.98
C LYS A 342 11.11 33.75 24.60
N ARG A 343 11.18 33.83 25.94
CA ARG A 343 12.13 34.70 26.66
C ARG A 343 13.58 34.31 26.40
N LYS A 344 13.91 33.01 26.45
CA LYS A 344 15.25 32.50 26.16
C LYS A 344 15.68 32.80 24.72
N MET A 345 14.77 32.63 23.74
CA MET A 345 15.03 32.99 22.35
C MET A 345 15.30 34.49 22.17
N ARG A 346 14.51 35.37 22.80
CA ARG A 346 14.72 36.83 22.75
C ARG A 346 16.05 37.26 23.39
N SER A 347 16.44 36.62 24.50
CA SER A 347 17.73 36.86 25.15
C SER A 347 18.91 36.46 24.26
N ASN A 348 18.83 35.28 23.62
CA ASN A 348 19.88 34.81 22.70
C ASN A 348 20.03 35.74 21.48
N ILE A 349 18.93 36.22 20.90
CA ILE A 349 18.95 37.17 19.79
C ILE A 349 19.57 38.52 20.21
N SER A 350 19.30 38.99 21.43
CA SER A 350 19.91 40.21 21.98
C SER A 350 21.42 40.06 22.19
N SER A 351 21.87 38.91 22.69
CA SER A 351 23.30 38.63 22.90
C SER A 351 24.10 38.56 21.58
N ASN A 352 23.52 37.93 20.55
CA ASN A 352 24.16 37.85 19.22
C ASN A 352 24.25 39.22 18.52
N ARG A 353 23.31 40.13 18.77
CA ARG A 353 23.36 41.53 18.27
C ARG A 353 24.43 42.38 18.96
N GLN A 354 24.79 42.09 20.21
CA GLN A 354 25.89 42.79 20.89
C GLN A 354 27.27 42.29 20.44
N LEU A 355 27.42 40.98 20.17
CA LEU A 355 28.66 40.40 19.64
C LEU A 355 28.99 40.91 18.23
N THR A 356 28.00 41.07 17.35
CA THR A 356 28.21 41.64 16.00
C THR A 356 28.59 43.12 16.03
N LYS A 357 28.13 43.91 17.00
CA LYS A 357 28.54 45.31 17.16
C LYS A 357 29.96 45.50 17.70
N ARG A 358 30.51 44.52 18.43
CA ARG A 358 31.90 44.55 18.92
C ARG A 358 32.93 44.15 17.85
N SER A 359 32.55 43.35 16.86
CA SER A 359 33.42 42.95 15.74
C SER A 359 33.61 44.02 14.65
N LEU A 360 32.87 45.13 14.70
CA LEU A 360 32.95 46.25 13.74
C LEU A 360 33.73 47.47 14.29
N ARG A 361 34.41 47.32 15.43
CA ARG A 361 35.36 48.29 15.98
C ARG A 361 36.65 47.59 16.42
N VAL A 362 37.42 47.12 15.46
CA VAL A 362 38.89 46.97 15.53
C VAL A 362 39.41 47.23 14.13
#